data_AF-X1ICX5-F1
#
_entry.id   AF-X1ICX5-F1
#
_cell.length_a   1.000
_cell.length_b   1.000
_cell.length_c   1.000
_cell.angle_alpha   90.00
_cell.angle_beta   90.00
_cell.angle_gamma   90.00
#
_symmetry.space_group_name_H-M   'P 1'
#
loop_
_entity.id
_entity.type
_entity.pdbx_description
1 polymer ?
#
loop_
_entity_poly.entity_id
_entity_poly.type
_entity_poly.pdbx_seq_one_letter_code
_entity_poly.pdbx_strand_id
1 'polypeptide(L)'
;NVRFIESAGDQNMKKYFMDLHVHIGRSSNGAPVKITTSRDLTFANIARECKYRKGIDIVGIVDCASPNVIDDISQLIKSAKGGSLNKNIASLIREVINCLKN
;
A
#
# COMPACT_ATOMS: atom_id res chain seq x y z
N ASN A 1 22.85 6.81 24.34
CA ASN A 1 22.03 6.46 25.51
C ASN A 1 20.77 7.30 25.53
N VAL A 2 19.70 6.83 24.90
CA VAL A 2 18.35 7.36 25.14
C VAL A 2 17.54 6.22 25.72
N ARG A 3 17.31 6.25 27.04
CA ARG A 3 16.35 5.37 27.69
C ARG A 3 14.98 6.02 27.51
N PHE A 4 14.10 5.36 26.76
CA PHE A 4 12.68 5.69 26.78
C PHE A 4 12.09 5.13 28.08
N ILE A 5 11.55 6.02 28.91
CA ILE A 5 10.74 5.66 30.06
C ILE A 5 9.37 5.28 29.50
N GLU A 6 9.02 4.00 29.50
CA GLU A 6 7.64 3.57 29.21
C GLU A 6 6.75 4.02 30.37
N SER A 7 5.86 4.98 30.10
CA SER A 7 4.79 5.34 31.03
C SER A 7 3.75 4.23 31.05
N ALA A 8 3.38 3.79 32.24
CA ALA A 8 2.34 2.80 32.47
C ALA A 8 0.98 3.33 31.99
N GLY A 9 0.58 2.94 30.78
CA GLY A 9 -0.71 3.33 30.21
C GLY A 9 -1.08 2.48 29.00
N ASP A 10 -2.21 1.78 29.15
CA ASP A 10 -3.05 1.11 28.15
C ASP A 10 -2.75 -0.37 27.80
N GLN A 11 -3.62 -1.25 28.32
CA GLN A 11 -3.73 -2.64 27.92
C GLN A 11 -4.43 -2.70 26.56
N ASN A 12 -3.76 -3.25 25.55
CA ASN A 12 -4.24 -3.58 24.19
C ASN A 12 -3.91 -2.59 23.04
N MET A 13 -2.80 -1.86 23.10
CA MET A 13 -2.24 -1.22 21.89
C MET A 13 -1.52 -2.26 21.01
N LYS A 14 -2.15 -2.62 19.88
CA LYS A 14 -1.50 -3.42 18.83
C LYS A 14 -0.35 -2.61 18.22
N LYS A 15 0.86 -3.18 18.26
CA LYS A 15 2.03 -2.64 17.56
C LYS A 15 1.90 -2.99 16.08
N TYR A 16 2.05 -1.99 15.20
CA TYR A 16 2.07 -2.16 13.75
C TYR A 16 3.39 -1.66 13.19
N PHE A 17 3.94 -2.38 12.21
CA PHE A 17 5.05 -1.91 11.39
C PHE A 17 4.52 -1.23 10.14
N MET A 18 4.99 -0.01 9.89
CA MET A 18 4.46 0.84 8.83
C MET A 18 5.59 1.39 7.97
N ASP A 19 5.37 1.39 6.65
CA ASP A 19 6.19 2.13 5.69
C ASP A 19 5.28 2.98 4.84
N LEU A 20 5.21 4.28 5.13
CA LEU A 20 4.23 5.18 4.53
C LEU A 20 4.74 5.91 3.28
N HIS A 21 5.97 5.64 2.85
CA HIS A 21 6.61 6.36 1.75
C HIS A 21 7.24 5.38 0.76
N VAL A 22 6.40 4.59 0.11
CA VAL A 22 6.83 3.67 -0.94
C VAL A 22 6.45 4.18 -2.32
N HIS A 23 7.43 4.21 -3.21
CA HIS A 23 7.24 4.55 -4.62
C HIS A 23 6.95 3.32 -5.49
N ILE A 24 6.17 3.53 -6.55
CA ILE A 24 5.96 2.60 -7.65
C ILE A 24 6.84 3.05 -8.82
N GLY A 25 7.71 2.16 -9.30
CA GLY A 25 8.54 2.43 -10.48
C GLY A 25 7.80 2.16 -11.78
N ARG A 26 6.93 1.15 -11.77
CA ARG A 26 6.25 0.65 -12.97
C ARG A 26 4.92 0.01 -12.61
N SER A 27 3.92 0.19 -13.45
CA SER A 27 2.61 -0.48 -13.30
C SER A 27 2.67 -1.94 -13.77
N SER A 28 1.61 -2.70 -13.48
CA SER A 28 1.48 -4.11 -13.84
C SER A 28 1.54 -4.36 -15.35
N ASN A 29 1.10 -3.39 -16.17
CA ASN A 29 1.18 -3.44 -17.63
C ASN A 29 2.54 -2.96 -18.21
N GLY A 30 3.50 -2.63 -17.35
CA GLY A 30 4.84 -2.20 -17.77
C GLY A 30 5.00 -0.70 -18.03
N ALA A 31 3.96 0.11 -17.86
CA ALA A 31 4.06 1.55 -18.06
C ALA A 31 4.93 2.21 -16.97
N PRO A 32 5.89 3.09 -17.34
CA PRO A 32 6.74 3.77 -16.37
C PRO A 32 5.90 4.73 -15.52
N VAL A 33 6.07 4.66 -14.20
CA VAL A 33 5.43 5.57 -13.23
C VAL A 33 6.42 6.62 -12.74
N LYS A 34 7.66 6.20 -12.47
CA LYS A 34 8.77 7.08 -12.09
C LYS A 34 10.05 6.63 -12.78
N ILE A 35 10.96 7.56 -13.06
CA ILE A 35 12.33 7.23 -13.49
C ILE A 35 12.99 6.49 -12.32
N THR A 36 13.03 5.17 -12.40
CA THR A 36 13.49 4.28 -11.33
C THR A 36 14.49 3.28 -11.88
N THR A 37 15.40 2.83 -11.03
CA THR A 37 16.46 1.88 -11.38
C THR A 37 15.97 0.44 -11.46
N SER A 38 14.81 0.12 -10.89
CA SER A 38 14.26 -1.25 -10.86
C SER A 38 12.94 -1.36 -11.61
N ARG A 39 12.87 -2.33 -12.53
CA ARG A 39 11.65 -2.68 -13.29
C ARG A 39 10.63 -3.44 -12.43
N ASP A 40 11.08 -3.99 -11.31
CA ASP A 40 10.29 -4.87 -10.45
C ASP A 40 9.60 -4.12 -9.30
N LEU A 41 9.76 -2.79 -9.24
CA LEU A 41 9.14 -1.92 -8.23
C LEU A 41 7.64 -1.69 -8.53
N THR A 42 6.90 -2.78 -8.69
CA THR A 42 5.46 -2.80 -8.97
C THR A 42 4.66 -2.93 -7.68
N PHE A 43 3.40 -2.49 -7.69
CA PHE A 43 2.53 -2.55 -6.51
C PHE A 43 2.41 -3.97 -5.94
N ALA A 44 2.21 -4.98 -6.81
CA ALA A 44 2.09 -6.37 -6.40
C ALA A 44 3.38 -6.92 -5.77
N ASN A 45 4.55 -6.53 -6.30
CA ASN A 45 5.83 -6.96 -5.76
C ASN A 45 6.12 -6.31 -4.40
N ILE A 46 5.81 -5.02 -4.25
CA ILE A 46 5.91 -4.30 -2.99
C ILE A 46 5.02 -4.95 -1.92
N ALA A 47 3.76 -5.25 -2.25
CA ALA A 47 2.84 -5.90 -1.31
C ALA A 47 3.35 -7.28 -0.87
N ARG A 48 3.91 -8.07 -1.81
CA ARG A 48 4.51 -9.37 -1.50
C ARG A 48 5.74 -9.22 -0.60
N GLU A 49 6.62 -8.29 -0.91
CA GLU A 49 7.84 -8.02 -0.14
C GLU A 49 7.50 -7.61 1.31
N CYS A 50 6.52 -6.71 1.46
CA CYS A 50 6.04 -6.23 2.75
C CYS A 50 5.47 -7.38 3.59
N LYS A 51 4.63 -8.22 2.99
CA LYS A 51 3.97 -9.34 3.70
C LYS A 51 4.93 -10.47 4.05
N TYR A 52 5.76 -10.92 3.09
CA TYR A 52 6.49 -12.17 3.23
C TYR A 52 7.95 -12.00 3.67
N ARG A 53 8.56 -10.82 3.49
CA ARG A 53 9.98 -10.60 3.83
C ARG A 53 10.19 -9.54 4.90
N LYS A 54 9.46 -8.41 4.83
CA LYS A 54 9.69 -7.27 5.73
C LYS A 54 8.81 -7.27 6.99
N GLY A 55 7.68 -7.97 6.97
CA GLY A 55 6.73 -7.94 8.09
C GLY A 55 6.11 -6.56 8.31
N ILE A 56 5.81 -5.84 7.23
CA ILE A 56 5.16 -4.53 7.28
C ILE A 56 3.66 -4.73 7.17
N ASP A 57 2.92 -4.22 8.16
CA ASP A 57 1.47 -4.35 8.26
C ASP A 57 0.75 -3.32 7.38
N ILE A 58 1.29 -2.10 7.30
CA ILE A 58 0.65 -0.98 6.59
C ILE A 58 1.67 -0.30 5.68
N VAL A 59 1.28 -0.15 4.41
CA VAL A 59 2.11 0.45 3.36
C VAL A 59 1.40 1.67 2.77
N GLY A 60 2.08 2.81 2.75
CA GLY A 60 1.64 4.03 2.08
C GLY A 60 2.31 4.17 0.71
N ILE A 61 1.49 4.26 -0.34
CA ILE A 61 1.96 4.48 -1.71
C ILE A 61 1.80 5.95 -2.05
N VAL A 62 2.91 6.61 -2.40
CA VAL A 62 2.92 8.04 -2.75
C VAL A 62 2.61 8.32 -4.22
N ASP A 63 2.82 7.34 -5.11
CA ASP A 63 2.64 7.53 -6.55
C ASP A 63 1.17 7.30 -7.02
N CYS A 64 0.22 7.43 -6.11
CA CYS A 64 -1.22 7.27 -6.40
C CYS A 64 -1.80 8.38 -7.29
N ALA A 65 -1.06 9.44 -7.59
CA ALA A 65 -1.44 10.43 -8.60
C ALA A 65 -1.32 9.87 -10.04
N SER A 66 -0.59 8.77 -10.25
CA SER A 66 -0.45 8.14 -11.56
C SER A 66 -1.71 7.33 -11.91
N PRO A 67 -2.36 7.59 -13.07
CA PRO A 67 -3.52 6.81 -13.50
C PRO A 67 -3.23 5.31 -13.59
N ASN A 68 -2.02 4.93 -14.00
CA ASN A 68 -1.60 3.53 -14.10
C ASN A 68 -1.55 2.84 -12.72
N VAL A 69 -1.14 3.56 -11.67
CA VAL A 69 -1.12 3.03 -10.29
C VAL A 69 -2.53 2.89 -9.75
N ILE A 70 -3.41 3.85 -10.03
CA ILE A 70 -4.83 3.80 -9.66
C ILE A 70 -5.52 2.60 -10.33
N ASP A 71 -5.21 2.34 -11.60
CA ASP A 71 -5.78 1.21 -12.33
C ASP A 71 -5.28 -0.13 -11.80
N ASP A 72 -3.99 -0.25 -11.45
CA ASP A 72 -3.44 -1.43 -10.79
C ASP A 72 -4.17 -1.74 -9.47
N ILE A 73 -4.37 -0.72 -8.62
CA ILE A 73 -5.12 -0.86 -7.35
C ILE A 73 -6.56 -1.29 -7.64
N SER A 74 -7.20 -0.68 -8.64
CA SER A 74 -8.56 -1.01 -9.05
C SER A 74 -8.69 -2.46 -9.52
N GLN A 75 -7.74 -2.95 -10.31
CA GLN A 75 -7.70 -4.33 -10.80
C GLN A 75 -7.51 -5.31 -9.65
N LEU A 76 -6.61 -5.01 -8.71
CA LEU A 76 -6.40 -5.85 -7.53
C LEU A 76 -7.66 -5.95 -6.65
N ILE A 77 -8.38 -4.85 -6.46
CA ILE A 77 -9.66 -4.88 -5.72
C ILE A 77 -10.71 -5.70 -6.47
N LYS A 78 -10.79 -5.57 -7.80
CA LYS A 78 -11.70 -6.38 -8.63
C LYS A 78 -11.36 -7.86 -8.53
N SER A 79 -10.08 -8.21 -8.59
CA SER A 79 -9.60 -9.58 -8.39
C SER A 79 -9.89 -10.09 -6.97
N ALA A 80 -9.74 -9.25 -5.96
CA ALA A 80 -9.95 -9.60 -4.55
C ALA A 80 -11.44 -9.70 -4.17
N LYS A 81 -12.38 -9.17 -4.98
CA LYS A 81 -13.82 -9.40 -4.77
C LYS A 81 -14.22 -10.87 -4.82
N GLY A 82 -13.41 -11.74 -5.44
CA GLY A 82 -13.60 -13.19 -5.40
C GLY A 82 -13.18 -13.86 -4.08
N GLY A 83 -12.48 -13.15 -3.19
CA GLY A 83 -11.98 -13.71 -1.94
C GLY A 83 -11.65 -12.65 -0.88
N SER A 84 -12.46 -12.62 0.17
CA SER A 84 -12.09 -12.11 1.51
C SER A 84 -11.65 -10.63 1.65
N LEU A 85 -11.96 -9.73 0.72
CA LEU A 85 -11.77 -8.29 0.95
C LEU A 85 -13.01 -7.70 1.65
N ASN A 86 -12.82 -7.05 2.80
CA ASN A 86 -13.90 -6.40 3.54
C ASN A 86 -14.61 -5.36 2.65
N LYS A 87 -15.94 -5.45 2.52
CA LYS A 87 -16.76 -4.57 1.67
C LYS A 87 -16.59 -3.08 2.02
N ASN A 88 -16.38 -2.75 3.29
CA ASN A 88 -16.18 -1.38 3.76
C ASN A 88 -14.82 -0.83 3.30
N ILE A 89 -13.77 -1.65 3.37
CA ILE A 89 -12.43 -1.29 2.86
C ILE A 89 -12.49 -1.07 1.35
N ALA A 90 -13.19 -1.94 0.63
CA ALA A 90 -13.34 -1.80 -0.82
C ALA A 90 -14.14 -0.54 -1.23
N SER A 91 -15.08 -0.06 -0.39
CA SER A 91 -15.80 1.20 -0.62
C SER A 91 -14.89 2.40 -0.40
N LEU A 92 -14.16 2.41 0.72
CA LEU A 92 -13.22 3.48 1.06
C LEU A 92 -12.14 3.64 -0.02
N ILE A 93 -11.55 2.54 -0.50
CA ILE A 93 -10.52 2.64 -1.55
C ILE A 93 -11.13 3.18 -2.86
N ARG A 94 -12.39 2.87 -3.19
CA ARG A 94 -13.04 3.45 -4.36
C ARG A 94 -13.30 4.95 -4.20
N GLU A 95 -13.72 5.40 -3.03
CA GLU A 95 -13.89 6.83 -2.75
C GLU A 95 -12.57 7.58 -2.89
N VAL A 96 -11.47 7.04 -2.34
CA VAL A 96 -10.12 7.60 -2.51
C VAL A 96 -9.72 7.64 -3.98
N ILE A 97 -9.94 6.55 -4.73
CA ILE A 97 -9.66 6.50 -6.18
C ILE A 97 -10.47 7.55 -6.94
N ASN A 98 -11.75 7.71 -6.61
CA ASN A 98 -12.60 8.71 -7.26
C ASN A 98 -12.13 10.14 -6.92
N CYS A 99 -11.71 10.38 -5.67
CA CYS A 99 -11.12 11.65 -5.27
C CYS A 99 -9.86 11.98 -6.08
N LEU A 100 -8.97 10.99 -6.29
CA LEU A 100 -7.72 11.16 -7.05
C LEU A 100 -7.92 11.33 -8.57
N LYS A 101 -9.11 11.01 -9.10
CA LYS A 101 -9.44 11.14 -10.53
C LYS A 101 -10.06 12.50 -10.89
N ASN A 102 -10.46 13.30 -9.90
CA ASN A 102 -11.00 14.65 -10.08
C ASN A 102 -9.96 15.70 -9.71
#